data_AF-A0AA42PPR3-F1
#
_entry.id   AF-A0AA42PPR3-F1
#
_cell.length_a   1.000
_cell.length_b   1.000
_cell.length_c   1.000
_cell.angle_alpha   90.00
_cell.angle_beta   90.00
_cell.angle_gamma   90.00
#
_symmetry.space_group_name_H-M   'P 1'
#
loop_
_entity.id
_entity.type
_entity.pdbx_description
1 polymer ?
#
loop_
_entity_poly.entity_id
_entity_poly.type
_entity_poly.pdbx_seq_one_letter_code
_entity_poly.pdbx_strand_id
1 'polypeptide(L)'
;MKRAIVAATVLLLAGCSVKRQAEISSLDAPNGIVRLDYGQAVLQNAWSDEYVNNGTAVKACQNMGYATASAYGQPVKTCTLTSGSLCLNESVTIQYKCMGYAVNPKANNPWY
;
A
#
# COMPACT_ATOMS: atom_id res chain seq x y z
N MET A 1 -2.39 -43.98 -8.28
CA MET A 1 -1.07 -43.32 -8.34
C MET A 1 -1.07 -42.07 -9.23
N LYS A 2 -1.52 -42.11 -10.50
CA LYS A 2 -1.50 -40.93 -11.40
C LYS A 2 -2.36 -39.74 -10.94
N ARG A 3 -3.52 -39.99 -10.34
CA ARG A 3 -4.45 -38.95 -9.85
C ARG A 3 -3.92 -38.17 -8.63
N ALA A 4 -3.12 -38.82 -7.77
CA ALA A 4 -2.52 -38.17 -6.61
C ALA A 4 -1.43 -37.16 -7.01
N ILE A 5 -0.67 -37.47 -8.07
CA ILE A 5 0.36 -36.57 -8.62
C ILE A 5 -0.30 -35.33 -9.27
N VAL A 6 -1.44 -35.51 -9.95
CA VAL A 6 -2.20 -34.40 -10.54
C VAL A 6 -2.80 -33.50 -9.45
N ALA A 7 -3.34 -34.07 -8.37
CA ALA A 7 -3.85 -33.27 -7.25
C ALA A 7 -2.73 -32.50 -6.52
N ALA A 8 -1.57 -33.12 -6.31
CA ALA A 8 -0.41 -32.49 -5.67
C ALA A 8 0.18 -31.34 -6.51
N THR A 9 0.22 -31.50 -7.83
CA THR A 9 0.68 -30.43 -8.74
C THR A 9 -0.28 -29.25 -8.80
N VAL A 10 -1.59 -29.46 -8.74
CA VAL A 10 -2.59 -28.38 -8.68
C VAL A 10 -2.49 -27.58 -7.37
N LEU A 11 -2.20 -28.22 -6.25
CA LEU A 11 -1.96 -27.55 -4.96
C LEU A 11 -0.70 -26.68 -4.96
N LEU A 12 0.35 -27.09 -5.68
CA LEU A 12 1.57 -26.30 -5.88
C LEU A 12 1.37 -25.11 -6.84
N LEU A 13 0.39 -25.19 -7.74
CA LEU A 13 0.02 -24.11 -8.68
C LEU A 13 -0.95 -23.07 -8.12
N ALA A 14 -1.46 -23.26 -6.89
CA ALA A 14 -2.14 -22.19 -6.16
C ALA A 14 -1.09 -21.11 -5.86
N GLY A 15 -0.95 -20.17 -6.80
CA GLY A 15 0.17 -19.24 -6.87
C GLY A 15 0.45 -18.58 -5.52
N CYS A 16 1.74 -18.44 -5.19
CA CYS A 16 2.21 -17.74 -4.00
C CYS A 16 1.62 -16.32 -3.95
N SER A 17 0.45 -16.18 -3.33
CA SER A 17 -0.11 -14.89 -2.97
C SER A 17 0.57 -14.45 -1.68
N VAL A 18 1.32 -13.36 -1.74
CA VAL A 18 2.11 -12.89 -0.59
C VAL A 18 1.46 -11.63 -0.06
N LYS A 19 1.04 -11.63 1.21
CA LYS A 19 0.61 -10.40 1.87
C LYS A 19 1.83 -9.53 2.12
N ARG A 20 1.83 -8.32 1.54
CA ARG A 20 2.85 -7.29 1.79
C ARG A 20 2.18 -6.09 2.45
N GLN A 21 2.79 -5.59 3.52
CA GLN A 21 2.34 -4.34 4.13
C GLN A 21 2.86 -3.18 3.29
N ALA A 22 1.98 -2.25 2.92
CA ALA A 22 2.39 -1.03 2.24
C ALA A 22 2.96 -0.05 3.27
N GLU A 23 4.10 0.55 2.94
CA GLU A 23 4.82 1.48 3.81
C GLU A 23 4.74 2.91 3.23
N ILE A 24 4.84 3.91 4.10
CA ILE A 24 4.79 5.32 3.70
C ILE A 24 6.00 5.64 2.83
N SER A 25 5.75 5.95 1.56
CA SER A 25 6.80 6.33 0.60
C SER A 25 6.98 7.83 0.51
N SER A 26 5.88 8.59 0.53
CA SER A 26 5.92 10.06 0.52
C SER A 26 4.71 10.68 1.21
N LEU A 27 4.93 11.89 1.73
CA LEU A 27 3.94 12.72 2.41
C LEU A 27 3.94 14.11 1.76
N ASP A 28 2.83 14.46 1.12
CA ASP A 28 2.63 15.79 0.53
C ASP A 28 1.68 16.59 1.42
N ALA A 29 2.20 17.20 2.48
CA ALA A 29 1.42 18.02 3.41
C ALA A 29 0.62 19.17 2.72
N PRO A 30 1.17 19.91 1.73
CA PRO A 30 0.45 21.01 1.09
C PRO A 30 -0.77 20.57 0.29
N ASN A 31 -0.69 19.38 -0.32
CA ASN A 31 -1.78 18.81 -1.12
C ASN A 31 -2.66 17.85 -0.31
N GLY A 32 -2.25 17.52 0.93
CA GLY A 32 -2.89 16.53 1.78
C GLY A 32 -2.88 15.14 1.15
N ILE A 33 -1.75 14.69 0.59
CA ILE A 33 -1.64 13.36 -0.05
C ILE A 33 -0.61 12.51 0.69
N VAL A 34 -0.97 11.27 1.00
CA VAL A 34 -0.08 10.23 1.54
C VAL A 34 0.08 9.16 0.48
N ARG A 35 1.31 8.74 0.19
CA ARG A 35 1.58 7.61 -0.70
C ARG A 35 2.12 6.44 0.11
N LEU A 36 1.60 5.26 -0.19
CA LEU A 36 2.01 4.00 0.38
C LEU A 36 2.53 3.11 -0.75
N ASP A 37 3.72 2.56 -0.59
CA ASP A 37 4.33 1.68 -1.58
C ASP A 37 4.46 0.26 -1.03
N TYR A 38 4.27 -0.74 -1.90
CA TYR A 38 4.63 -2.11 -1.62
C TYR A 38 5.26 -2.78 -2.83
N GLY A 39 6.24 -3.66 -2.58
CA GLY A 39 6.91 -4.41 -3.63
C GLY A 39 6.09 -5.61 -4.11
N GLN A 40 6.04 -5.80 -5.42
CA GLN A 40 5.46 -6.95 -6.11
C GLN A 40 6.51 -7.57 -7.05
N ALA A 41 6.71 -8.89 -6.97
CA ALA A 41 7.57 -9.61 -7.91
C ALA A 41 6.73 -10.26 -9.01
N VAL A 42 7.25 -10.40 -10.23
CA VAL A 42 6.49 -10.89 -11.41
C VAL A 42 5.91 -12.30 -11.25
N LEU A 43 6.55 -13.14 -10.42
CA LEU A 43 6.10 -14.51 -10.13
C LEU A 43 5.25 -14.60 -8.85
N GLN A 44 4.95 -13.47 -8.20
CA GLN A 44 4.20 -13.43 -6.94
C GLN A 44 3.01 -12.50 -7.07
N ASN A 45 1.84 -12.98 -6.63
CA ASN A 45 0.67 -12.12 -6.50
C ASN A 45 0.74 -11.43 -5.13
N ALA A 46 1.54 -10.36 -5.04
CA ALA A 46 1.63 -9.57 -3.82
C ALA A 46 0.39 -8.66 -3.69
N TRP A 47 -0.26 -8.70 -2.53
CA TRP A 47 -1.37 -7.81 -2.23
C TRP A 47 -1.19 -7.18 -0.86
N SER A 48 -1.71 -5.97 -0.70
CA SER A 48 -1.74 -5.25 0.57
C SER A 48 -3.17 -5.09 1.04
N ASP A 49 -3.33 -5.10 2.35
CA ASP A 49 -4.64 -5.08 3.01
C ASP A 49 -5.16 -3.64 3.09
N GLU A 50 -6.30 -3.39 2.46
CA GLU A 50 -6.88 -2.05 2.38
C GLU A 50 -7.16 -1.44 3.75
N TYR A 51 -7.61 -2.25 4.72
CA TYR A 51 -7.86 -1.78 6.07
C TYR A 51 -6.56 -1.34 6.76
N VAL A 52 -5.50 -2.13 6.63
CA VAL A 52 -4.17 -1.78 7.17
C VAL A 52 -3.60 -0.55 6.46
N ASN A 53 -3.71 -0.48 5.14
CA ASN A 53 -3.25 0.66 4.35
C ASN A 53 -3.96 1.95 4.75
N ASN A 54 -5.29 1.90 4.90
CA ASN A 54 -6.07 3.04 5.35
C ASN A 54 -5.68 3.46 6.78
N GLY A 55 -5.53 2.51 7.71
CA GLY A 55 -5.06 2.82 9.07
C GLY A 55 -3.69 3.49 9.10
N THR A 56 -2.74 3.02 8.27
CA THR A 56 -1.42 3.64 8.11
C THR A 56 -1.53 5.04 7.52
N ALA A 57 -2.36 5.22 6.49
CA ALA A 57 -2.59 6.52 5.87
C ALA A 57 -3.27 7.52 6.83
N VAL A 58 -4.28 7.10 7.60
CA VAL A 58 -4.93 7.92 8.62
C VAL A 58 -3.92 8.41 9.64
N LYS A 59 -3.06 7.52 10.15
CA LYS A 59 -2.03 7.89 11.11
C LYS A 59 -1.05 8.91 10.52
N ALA A 60 -0.65 8.72 9.26
CA ALA A 60 0.20 9.67 8.55
C ALA A 60 -0.49 11.04 8.34
N CYS A 61 -1.77 11.04 7.95
CA CYS A 61 -2.58 12.24 7.81
C CYS A 61 -2.75 12.99 9.14
N GLN A 62 -2.96 12.27 10.25
CA GLN A 62 -3.02 12.84 11.59
C GLN A 62 -1.72 13.51 12.03
N ASN A 63 -0.57 12.90 11.69
CA ASN A 63 0.73 13.52 11.91
C ASN A 63 0.92 14.82 11.10
N MET A 64 0.22 14.96 9.97
CA MET A 64 0.19 16.18 9.16
C MET A 64 -0.91 17.17 9.59
N GLY A 65 -1.71 16.86 10.62
CA GLY A 65 -2.77 17.72 11.13
C GLY A 65 -4.16 17.50 10.51
N TYR A 66 -4.37 16.41 9.77
CA TYR A 66 -5.66 16.04 9.17
C TYR A 66 -6.38 14.96 9.98
N ALA A 67 -7.71 14.95 9.96
CA ALA A 67 -8.49 14.01 10.80
C ALA A 67 -8.49 12.58 10.26
N THR A 68 -8.64 12.44 8.94
CA THR A 68 -8.94 11.17 8.27
C THR A 68 -8.18 11.05 6.95
N ALA A 69 -8.20 9.86 6.34
CA ALA A 69 -7.66 9.58 5.03
C ALA A 69 -8.70 8.81 4.20
N SER A 70 -8.73 9.06 2.89
CA SER A 70 -9.57 8.33 1.94
C SER A 70 -8.74 7.89 0.74
N ALA A 71 -9.02 6.71 0.18
CA ALA A 71 -8.35 6.25 -1.03
C ALA A 71 -8.49 7.29 -2.16
N TYR A 72 -7.40 7.52 -2.89
CA TYR A 72 -7.30 8.56 -3.90
C TYR A 72 -6.62 8.05 -5.16
N GLY A 73 -7.29 8.16 -6.30
CA GLY A 73 -6.77 7.73 -7.60
C GLY A 73 -6.60 6.21 -7.72
N GLN A 74 -5.99 5.79 -8.84
CA GLN A 74 -5.66 4.38 -9.08
C GLN A 74 -4.22 4.09 -8.60
N PRO A 75 -3.94 2.85 -8.13
CA PRO A 75 -2.58 2.44 -7.79
C PRO A 75 -1.66 2.51 -9.02
N VAL A 76 -0.49 3.12 -8.87
CA VAL A 76 0.50 3.24 -9.93
C VAL A 76 1.53 2.14 -9.77
N LYS A 77 1.77 1.35 -10.82
CA LYS A 77 2.80 0.31 -10.83
C LYS A 77 4.03 0.82 -11.54
N THR A 78 5.16 0.85 -10.84
CA THR A 78 6.44 1.29 -11.37
C THR A 78 7.42 0.13 -11.38
N CYS A 79 8.02 -0.17 -12.53
CA CYS A 79 9.02 -1.22 -12.62
C CYS A 79 10.31 -0.78 -11.91
N THR A 80 10.80 -1.57 -10.96
CA THR A 80 12.06 -1.32 -10.23
C THR A 80 13.21 -2.18 -10.71
N LEU A 81 12.92 -3.36 -11.26
CA LEU A 81 13.94 -4.24 -11.83
C LEU A 81 13.45 -4.83 -13.15
N THR A 82 14.18 -4.57 -14.23
CA THR A 82 13.90 -5.11 -15.56
C THR A 82 14.91 -6.18 -15.94
N SER A 83 14.46 -7.24 -16.61
CA SER A 83 15.32 -8.19 -17.32
C SER A 83 14.82 -8.32 -18.75
N GLY A 84 15.58 -7.76 -19.69
CA GLY A 84 15.16 -7.63 -21.08
C GLY A 84 13.87 -6.81 -21.19
N SER A 85 12.84 -7.40 -21.80
CA SER A 85 11.50 -6.80 -21.95
C SER A 85 10.55 -7.06 -20.77
N LEU A 86 10.97 -7.84 -19.77
CA LEU A 86 10.13 -8.23 -18.64
C LEU A 86 10.48 -7.41 -17.39
N CYS A 87 9.45 -6.90 -16.72
CA CYS A 87 9.61 -6.35 -15.38
C CYS A 87 9.66 -7.50 -14.37
N LEU A 88 10.77 -7.65 -13.65
CA LEU A 88 10.96 -8.67 -12.61
C LEU A 88 10.35 -8.24 -11.28
N ASN A 89 10.55 -6.97 -10.90
CA ASN A 89 10.00 -6.39 -9.68
C ASN A 89 9.34 -5.05 -9.99
N GLU A 90 8.18 -4.85 -9.40
CA GLU A 90 7.37 -3.65 -9.46
C GLU A 90 7.19 -3.07 -8.05
N SER A 91 7.13 -1.76 -7.94
CA SER A 91 6.62 -1.06 -6.75
C SER A 91 5.22 -0.55 -7.08
N VAL A 92 4.25 -0.91 -6.24
CA VAL A 92 2.86 -0.45 -6.38
C VAL A 92 2.63 0.68 -5.39
N THR A 93 2.37 1.87 -5.91
CA THR A 93 2.09 3.08 -5.15
C THR A 93 0.59 3.31 -5.04
N ILE A 94 0.07 3.25 -3.82
CA ILE A 94 -1.32 3.57 -3.46
C ILE A 94 -1.34 4.98 -2.89
N GLN A 95 -2.31 5.79 -3.30
CA GLN A 95 -2.43 7.16 -2.82
C GLN A 95 -3.68 7.31 -1.94
N TYR A 96 -3.54 8.08 -0.88
CA TYR A 96 -4.61 8.46 0.02
C TYR A 96 -4.65 9.98 0.14
N LYS A 97 -5.86 10.53 0.14
CA LYS A 97 -6.10 11.95 0.36
C LYS A 97 -6.52 12.17 1.80
N CYS A 98 -5.80 13.03 2.50
CA CYS A 98 -6.11 13.47 3.83
C CYS A 98 -7.31 14.42 3.82
N MET A 99 -8.20 14.26 4.80
CA MET A 99 -9.45 14.98 4.90
C MET A 99 -9.74 15.45 6.32
N GLY A 100 -10.34 16.64 6.42
CA GLY A 100 -10.67 17.30 7.68
C GLY A 100 -9.42 17.75 8.45
N TYR A 101 -9.61 18.42 9.57
CA TYR A 101 -8.51 18.83 10.46
C TYR A 101 -8.55 17.98 11.73
N ALA A 102 -7.40 17.43 12.12
CA ALA A 102 -7.28 16.73 13.39
C ALA A 102 -7.37 17.76 14.51
N VAL A 103 -8.41 17.66 15.34
CA VAL A 103 -8.41 18.29 16.65
C VAL A 103 -7.35 17.58 17.48
N ASN A 104 -6.19 18.21 17.65
CA ASN A 104 -5.12 17.66 18.46
C ASN A 104 -5.36 18.14 19.90
N PRO A 105 -5.87 17.30 20.82
CA PRO A 105 -6.14 17.73 22.21
C PRO A 105 -4.87 18.10 22.98
N LYS A 106 -3.68 17.83 22.42
CA LYS A 106 -2.37 18.26 22.94
C LYS A 106 -1.78 19.48 22.23
N ALA A 107 -2.42 20.00 21.17
CA ALA A 107 -2.05 21.31 20.66
C ALA A 107 -2.48 22.32 21.71
N ASN A 108 -1.54 22.71 22.58
CA ASN A 108 -1.72 23.85 23.45
C ASN A 108 -2.04 25.03 22.55
N ASN A 109 -3.30 25.44 22.51
CA ASN A 109 -3.75 26.52 21.66
C ASN A 109 -3.00 27.77 22.13
N PRO A 110 -2.11 28.39 21.34
CA PRO A 110 -1.39 29.58 21.79
C PRO A 110 -2.31 30.80 21.97
N TRP A 111 -3.61 30.63 21.73
CA TRP A 111 -4.66 31.65 21.80
C TRP A 111 -5.76 31.33 22.83
N TYR A 112 -5.55 30.38 23.75
CA TYR A 112 -6.40 30.21 24.94
C TYR A 112 -5.57 29.86 26.17
#